data_AF-A0AAV5SHU4-F1
#
_entry.id   AF-A0AAV5SHU4-F1
#
_cell.length_a   1.000
_cell.length_b   1.000
_cell.length_c   1.000
_cell.angle_alpha   90.00
_cell.angle_beta   90.00
_cell.angle_gamma   90.00
#
_symmetry.space_group_name_H-M   'P 1'
#
loop_
_entity.id
_entity.type
_entity.pdbx_description
1 polymer ?
#
loop_
_entity_poly.entity_id
_entity_poly.type
_entity_poly.pdbx_seq_one_letter_code
_entity_poly.pdbx_strand_id
1 'polypeptide(L)'
;PVFVVVHGGAFAGGSAQGGTPLHIAQNMASKGLVVVLIQYRVGPLGFCTTKDSVLPGNYGMWDAKMAFEWVRDNIAAFGGNPNDVTAYGGSAGAALIDGMHLSPITTNLFHKMALLSGAARDMWDAPTKENCEARAASLGLTWTDSASVSGLISDLE
;
A
#
# COMPACT_ATOMS: atom_id res chain seq x y z
N PRO A 1 -19.82 -5.07 -9.83
CA PRO A 1 -18.62 -5.49 -9.06
C PRO A 1 -17.46 -4.52 -9.26
N VAL A 2 -16.65 -4.30 -8.23
CA VAL A 2 -15.46 -3.44 -8.26
C VAL A 2 -14.21 -4.29 -8.05
N PHE A 3 -13.18 -4.06 -8.85
CA PHE A 3 -11.90 -4.75 -8.78
C PHE A 3 -10.78 -3.75 -8.50
N VAL A 4 -10.19 -3.81 -7.31
CA VAL A 4 -9.11 -2.90 -6.90
C VAL A 4 -7.78 -3.62 -7.05
N VAL A 5 -6.88 -3.06 -7.87
CA VAL A 5 -5.55 -3.63 -8.15
C VAL A 5 -4.50 -2.91 -7.30
N VAL A 6 -3.83 -3.66 -6.44
CA VAL A 6 -2.70 -3.22 -5.62
C VAL A 6 -1.42 -3.80 -6.20
N HIS A 7 -0.51 -2.92 -6.65
CA HIS A 7 0.74 -3.37 -7.26
C HIS A 7 1.70 -3.97 -6.23
N GLY A 8 2.52 -4.93 -6.68
CA GLY A 8 3.68 -5.43 -5.93
C GLY A 8 4.92 -4.57 -6.13
N GLY A 9 6.08 -5.10 -5.75
CA GLY A 9 7.38 -4.41 -5.87
C GLY A 9 8.22 -4.41 -4.59
N ALA A 10 8.12 -5.48 -3.80
CA ALA A 10 8.87 -5.68 -2.55
C ALA A 10 8.79 -4.52 -1.54
N PHE A 11 7.69 -3.74 -1.59
CA PHE A 11 7.52 -2.49 -0.84
C PHE A 11 8.59 -1.42 -1.11
N ALA A 12 9.55 -1.65 -2.01
CA ALA A 12 10.65 -0.76 -2.31
C ALA A 12 10.41 0.07 -3.59
N GLY A 13 9.54 -0.43 -4.47
CA GLY A 13 9.21 0.21 -5.74
C GLY A 13 7.89 -0.30 -6.31
N GLY A 14 7.63 0.04 -7.57
CA GLY A 14 6.44 -0.37 -8.30
C GLY A 14 5.54 0.80 -8.68
N SER A 15 4.63 0.52 -9.59
CA SER A 15 3.63 1.46 -10.05
C SER A 15 2.41 0.71 -10.55
N ALA A 16 1.24 1.29 -10.35
CA ALA A 16 -0.03 0.84 -10.85
C ALA A 16 -0.21 1.21 -12.33
N GLN A 17 0.50 2.24 -12.81
CA GLN A 17 0.41 2.68 -14.20
C GLN A 17 1.46 2.02 -15.12
N GLY A 18 1.68 0.72 -14.95
CA GLY A 18 2.60 -0.03 -15.81
C GLY A 18 2.63 -1.52 -15.54
N GLY A 19 3.30 -2.26 -16.42
CA GLY A 19 3.58 -3.68 -16.26
C GLY A 19 2.34 -4.56 -16.04
N THR A 20 2.48 -5.53 -15.13
CA THR A 20 1.45 -6.53 -14.80
C THR A 20 0.16 -5.91 -14.22
N PRO A 21 0.20 -4.96 -13.26
CA PRO A 21 -1.01 -4.31 -12.74
C PRO A 21 -1.92 -3.73 -13.83
N LEU A 22 -1.36 -2.99 -14.78
CA LEU A 22 -2.13 -2.37 -15.85
C LEU A 22 -2.78 -3.40 -16.78
N HIS A 23 -2.04 -4.46 -17.16
CA HIS A 23 -2.58 -5.54 -17.99
C HIS A 23 -3.74 -6.26 -17.32
N ILE A 24 -3.63 -6.55 -16.02
CA ILE A 24 -4.71 -7.17 -15.25
C ILE A 24 -5.92 -6.25 -15.21
N ALA A 25 -5.70 -4.95 -14.97
CA ALA A 25 -6.78 -4.00 -14.93
C ALA A 25 -7.53 -3.89 -16.27
N GLN A 26 -6.80 -3.81 -17.38
CA GLN A 26 -7.39 -3.80 -18.73
C GLN A 26 -8.18 -5.08 -19.02
N ASN A 27 -7.65 -6.24 -18.63
CA ASN A 27 -8.33 -7.52 -18.81
C ASN A 27 -9.64 -7.59 -18.00
N MET A 28 -9.62 -7.16 -16.74
CA MET A 28 -10.83 -7.14 -15.90
C MET A 28 -11.84 -6.10 -16.38
N ALA A 29 -11.38 -4.93 -16.83
CA ALA A 29 -12.26 -3.91 -17.40
C ALA A 29 -12.95 -4.42 -18.67
N SER A 30 -12.23 -5.15 -19.55
CA SER A 30 -12.84 -5.76 -20.76
C SER A 30 -13.92 -6.80 -20.47
N LYS A 31 -13.99 -7.30 -19.22
CA LYS A 31 -15.02 -8.23 -18.75
C LYS A 31 -16.21 -7.52 -18.08
N GLY A 32 -16.27 -6.18 -18.16
CA GLY A 32 -17.37 -5.37 -17.63
C GLY A 32 -17.26 -5.04 -16.15
N LEU A 33 -16.07 -5.19 -15.53
CA LEU A 33 -15.84 -4.79 -14.15
C LEU A 33 -15.44 -3.31 -14.10
N VAL A 34 -15.84 -2.61 -13.03
CA VAL A 34 -15.24 -1.32 -12.67
C VAL A 34 -13.90 -1.60 -12.01
N VAL A 35 -12.82 -1.09 -12.57
CA VAL A 35 -11.46 -1.36 -12.09
C VAL A 35 -10.82 -0.10 -11.54
N VAL A 36 -10.22 -0.20 -10.36
CA VAL A 36 -9.48 0.88 -9.70
C VAL A 36 -8.05 0.43 -9.50
N LEU A 37 -7.11 1.21 -10.01
CA LEU A 37 -5.68 1.01 -9.79
C LEU A 37 -5.23 2.00 -8.72
N ILE A 38 -4.62 1.52 -7.63
CA ILE A 38 -4.18 2.40 -6.54
C ILE A 38 -2.66 2.50 -6.49
N GLN A 39 -2.18 3.71 -6.21
CA GLN A 39 -0.80 3.96 -5.80
C GLN A 39 -0.72 4.07 -4.29
N TYR A 40 0.40 3.61 -3.73
CA TYR A 40 0.77 3.83 -2.34
C TYR A 40 2.25 4.17 -2.25
N ARG A 41 2.66 4.87 -1.19
CA ARG A 41 4.08 5.17 -0.95
C ARG A 41 4.88 3.88 -0.79
N VAL A 42 6.07 3.86 -1.37
CA VAL A 42 7.02 2.75 -1.33
C VAL A 42 8.36 3.22 -0.76
N GLY A 43 9.24 2.26 -0.49
CA GLY A 43 10.56 2.49 0.07
C GLY A 43 10.50 3.16 1.44
N PRO A 44 11.51 3.97 1.78
CA PRO A 44 11.56 4.68 3.05
C PRO A 44 10.34 5.56 3.32
N LEU A 45 9.81 6.23 2.30
CA LEU A 45 8.65 7.11 2.44
C LEU A 45 7.36 6.38 2.80
N GLY A 46 7.24 5.11 2.40
CA GLY A 46 6.06 4.29 2.68
C GLY A 46 6.17 3.48 3.95
N PHE A 47 7.37 3.02 4.32
CA PHE A 47 7.50 1.93 5.29
C PHE A 47 8.59 2.12 6.34
N CYS A 48 9.34 3.23 6.33
CA CYS A 48 10.26 3.46 7.43
C CYS A 48 9.54 3.71 8.75
N THR A 49 10.14 3.18 9.82
CA THR A 49 9.59 3.24 11.17
C THR A 49 10.69 3.32 12.22
N THR A 50 10.48 4.14 13.25
CA THR A 50 11.24 4.15 14.50
C THR A 50 10.65 3.19 15.53
N LYS A 51 9.46 2.62 15.25
CA LYS A 51 8.63 1.82 16.17
C LYS A 51 8.22 2.58 17.45
N ASP A 52 8.21 3.90 17.39
CA ASP A 52 7.66 4.80 18.41
C ASP A 52 6.58 5.71 17.80
N SER A 53 6.06 6.66 18.57
CA SER A 53 4.98 7.54 18.13
C SER A 53 5.39 8.59 17.11
N VAL A 54 6.68 8.82 16.86
CA VAL A 54 7.15 9.88 15.97
C VAL A 54 7.21 9.41 14.52
N LEU A 55 7.68 8.18 14.30
CA LEU A 55 7.62 7.52 13.00
C LEU A 55 7.06 6.10 13.14
N PRO A 56 5.74 5.96 13.36
CA PRO A 56 5.11 4.65 13.59
C PRO A 56 5.23 3.72 12.37
N GLY A 57 5.34 4.26 11.16
CA GLY A 57 5.48 3.50 9.91
C GLY A 57 4.16 3.12 9.26
N ASN A 58 4.20 2.15 8.36
CA ASN A 58 3.06 1.65 7.57
C ASN A 58 2.33 2.73 6.74
N TYR A 59 2.98 3.83 6.40
CA TYR A 59 2.40 4.91 5.61
C TYR A 59 1.84 4.43 4.25
N GLY A 60 2.52 3.49 3.59
CA GLY A 60 2.00 2.87 2.36
C GLY A 60 0.72 2.06 2.59
N MET A 61 0.53 1.44 3.76
CA MET A 61 -0.74 0.79 4.10
C MET A 61 -1.84 1.82 4.39
N TRP A 62 -1.49 2.93 5.04
CA TRP A 62 -2.43 4.03 5.27
C TRP A 62 -2.91 4.64 3.95
N ASP A 63 -2.01 4.80 2.98
CA ASP A 63 -2.36 5.25 1.63
C ASP A 63 -3.35 4.29 0.96
N ALA A 64 -3.05 2.99 1.03
CA ALA A 64 -3.94 1.97 0.49
C ALA A 64 -5.31 1.99 1.18
N LYS A 65 -5.34 2.07 2.52
CA LYS A 65 -6.60 2.22 3.28
C LYS A 65 -7.41 3.42 2.78
N MET A 66 -6.78 4.60 2.66
CA MET A 66 -7.46 5.80 2.18
C MET A 66 -7.99 5.62 0.75
N ALA A 67 -7.24 4.93 -0.12
CA ALA A 67 -7.71 4.62 -1.46
C ALA A 67 -8.94 3.70 -1.45
N PHE A 68 -8.97 2.69 -0.58
CA PHE A 68 -10.16 1.83 -0.43
C PHE A 68 -11.34 2.57 0.21
N GLU A 69 -11.12 3.51 1.14
CA GLU A 69 -12.17 4.39 1.65
C GLU A 69 -12.73 5.27 0.53
N TRP A 70 -11.86 5.81 -0.33
CA TRP A 70 -12.30 6.53 -1.51
C TRP A 70 -13.15 5.65 -2.42
N VAL A 71 -12.76 4.39 -2.66
CA VAL A 71 -13.58 3.43 -3.42
C VAL A 71 -14.94 3.24 -2.77
N ARG A 72 -15.00 2.98 -1.45
CA ARG A 72 -16.25 2.82 -0.72
C ARG A 72 -17.18 4.03 -0.91
N ASP A 73 -16.63 5.23 -0.79
CA ASP A 73 -17.43 6.46 -0.75
C ASP A 73 -17.81 6.98 -2.14
N ASN A 74 -17.06 6.63 -3.20
CA ASN A 74 -17.18 7.28 -4.51
C ASN A 74 -17.52 6.32 -5.65
N ILE A 75 -17.21 5.02 -5.55
CA ILE A 75 -17.21 4.14 -6.74
C ILE A 75 -18.61 3.93 -7.35
N ALA A 76 -19.67 4.18 -6.58
CA ALA A 76 -21.05 4.16 -7.08
C ALA A 76 -21.28 5.15 -8.23
N ALA A 77 -20.63 6.32 -8.19
CA ALA A 77 -20.72 7.34 -9.26
C ALA A 77 -20.10 6.86 -10.59
N PHE A 78 -19.24 5.83 -10.54
CA PHE A 78 -18.59 5.22 -11.69
C PHE A 78 -19.28 3.92 -12.14
N GLY A 79 -20.47 3.61 -11.59
CA GLY A 79 -21.20 2.37 -11.88
C GLY A 79 -20.70 1.15 -11.12
N GLY A 80 -19.81 1.34 -10.13
CA GLY A 80 -19.34 0.26 -9.25
C GLY A 80 -20.32 -0.02 -8.10
N ASN A 81 -20.28 -1.23 -7.56
CA ASN A 81 -20.99 -1.56 -6.32
C ASN A 81 -20.00 -1.50 -5.14
N PRO A 82 -20.09 -0.51 -4.22
CA PRO A 82 -19.17 -0.43 -3.07
C PRO A 82 -19.31 -1.60 -2.10
N ASN A 83 -20.41 -2.35 -2.14
CA ASN A 83 -20.65 -3.55 -1.31
C ASN A 83 -20.19 -4.85 -2.00
N ASP A 84 -19.54 -4.76 -3.17
CA ASP A 84 -19.00 -5.91 -3.89
C ASP A 84 -17.63 -5.56 -4.48
N VAL A 85 -16.67 -5.35 -3.57
CA VAL A 85 -15.30 -4.95 -3.86
C VAL A 85 -14.36 -6.16 -3.70
N THR A 86 -13.60 -6.46 -4.75
CA THR A 86 -12.53 -7.46 -4.74
C THR A 86 -11.19 -6.76 -4.71
N ALA A 87 -10.39 -7.01 -3.68
CA ALA A 87 -9.01 -6.58 -3.59
C ALA A 87 -8.09 -7.62 -4.25
N TYR A 88 -7.31 -7.19 -5.24
CA TYR A 88 -6.37 -8.04 -5.96
C TYR A 88 -4.95 -7.52 -5.80
N GLY A 89 -4.01 -8.42 -5.53
CA GLY A 89 -2.60 -8.08 -5.44
C GLY A 89 -1.68 -9.27 -5.72
N GLY A 90 -0.48 -8.97 -6.19
CA GLY A 90 0.60 -9.93 -6.35
C GLY A 90 1.83 -9.54 -5.54
N SER A 91 2.56 -10.51 -4.98
CA SER A 91 3.77 -10.27 -4.17
C SER A 91 3.49 -9.29 -3.03
N ALA A 92 4.23 -8.18 -2.93
CA ALA A 92 4.02 -7.15 -1.91
C ALA A 92 2.58 -6.60 -1.88
N GLY A 93 1.90 -6.52 -3.03
CA GLY A 93 0.50 -6.09 -3.08
C GLY A 93 -0.45 -7.11 -2.44
N ALA A 94 -0.15 -8.41 -2.57
CA ALA A 94 -0.89 -9.46 -1.89
C ALA A 94 -0.66 -9.41 -0.37
N ALA A 95 0.60 -9.26 0.05
CA ALA A 95 0.95 -9.11 1.47
C ALA A 95 0.31 -7.87 2.10
N LEU A 96 0.23 -6.75 1.38
CA LEU A 96 -0.44 -5.53 1.82
C LEU A 96 -1.94 -5.76 2.07
N ILE A 97 -2.63 -6.37 1.11
CA ILE A 97 -4.08 -6.64 1.22
C ILE A 97 -4.35 -7.60 2.38
N ASP A 98 -3.54 -8.65 2.52
CA ASP A 98 -3.68 -9.60 3.63
C ASP A 98 -3.43 -8.92 4.99
N GLY A 99 -2.43 -8.03 5.07
CA GLY A 99 -2.21 -7.20 6.26
C GLY A 99 -3.39 -6.28 6.58
N MET A 100 -4.01 -5.68 5.56
CA MET A 100 -5.26 -4.92 5.74
C MET A 100 -6.42 -5.83 6.16
N HIS A 101 -6.51 -7.06 5.67
CA HIS A 101 -7.58 -7.97 6.06
C HIS A 101 -7.56 -8.29 7.56
N LEU A 102 -6.36 -8.41 8.15
CA LEU A 102 -6.17 -8.67 9.57
C LEU A 102 -6.43 -7.45 10.47
N SER A 103 -6.47 -6.25 9.89
CA SER A 103 -6.52 -5.01 10.65
C SER A 103 -7.97 -4.55 10.89
N PRO A 104 -8.37 -4.22 12.14
CA PRO A 104 -9.76 -3.84 12.44
C PRO A 104 -10.17 -2.52 11.78
N ILE A 105 -9.21 -1.63 11.50
CA ILE A 105 -9.46 -0.31 10.91
C ILE A 105 -9.78 -0.34 9.41
N THR A 106 -9.64 -1.50 8.77
CA THR A 106 -9.89 -1.74 7.34
C THR A 106 -11.06 -2.70 7.12
N THR A 107 -11.80 -3.01 8.18
CA THR A 107 -13.03 -3.81 8.14
C THR A 107 -14.01 -3.24 7.11
N ASN A 108 -14.62 -4.11 6.30
CA ASN A 108 -15.61 -3.79 5.28
C ASN A 108 -15.13 -2.84 4.15
N LEU A 109 -13.83 -2.63 3.99
CA LEU A 109 -13.31 -1.88 2.84
C LEU A 109 -13.21 -2.73 1.56
N PHE A 110 -13.14 -4.04 1.70
CA PHE A 110 -13.26 -5.01 0.60
C PHE A 110 -13.94 -6.29 1.09
N HIS A 111 -14.52 -7.04 0.16
CA HIS A 111 -15.42 -8.16 0.43
C HIS A 111 -14.85 -9.50 -0.03
N LYS A 112 -13.89 -9.43 -0.96
CA LYS A 112 -13.21 -10.58 -1.58
C LYS A 112 -11.74 -10.24 -1.75
N MET A 113 -10.88 -11.25 -1.70
CA MET A 113 -9.44 -11.10 -1.92
C MET A 113 -8.96 -12.11 -2.98
N ALA A 114 -8.07 -11.66 -3.85
CA ALA A 114 -7.32 -12.50 -4.78
C ALA A 114 -5.82 -12.21 -4.60
N LEU A 115 -5.17 -13.08 -3.82
CA LEU A 115 -3.80 -12.90 -3.34
C LEU A 115 -2.86 -13.86 -4.08
N LEU A 116 -1.92 -13.32 -4.84
CA LEU A 116 -0.95 -14.12 -5.60
C LEU A 116 0.45 -13.98 -5.02
N SER A 117 1.01 -15.08 -4.51
CA SER A 117 2.41 -15.16 -4.07
C SER A 117 2.82 -14.10 -3.05
N GLY A 118 1.97 -13.85 -2.05
CA GLY A 118 2.28 -13.03 -0.89
C GLY A 118 1.20 -13.13 0.19
N ALA A 119 1.62 -13.00 1.44
CA ALA A 119 0.79 -13.02 2.63
C ALA A 119 1.29 -12.00 3.67
N ALA A 120 0.48 -11.67 4.68
CA ALA A 120 0.80 -10.66 5.69
C ALA A 120 2.12 -10.95 6.42
N ARG A 121 2.47 -12.23 6.59
CA ARG A 121 3.75 -12.65 7.19
C ARG A 121 4.98 -12.23 6.37
N ASP A 122 4.81 -12.01 5.06
CA ASP A 122 5.88 -11.61 4.13
C ASP A 122 6.12 -10.08 4.19
N MET A 123 5.33 -9.34 4.99
CA MET A 123 5.61 -7.94 5.32
C MET A 123 6.93 -7.76 6.10
N TRP A 124 7.57 -8.83 6.56
CA TRP A 124 8.93 -8.79 7.10
C TRP A 124 9.97 -8.26 6.09
N ASP A 125 9.69 -8.36 4.77
CA ASP A 125 10.52 -7.76 3.73
C ASP A 125 10.41 -6.22 3.68
N ALA A 126 9.49 -5.61 4.45
CA ALA A 126 9.44 -4.17 4.61
C ALA A 126 10.70 -3.65 5.34
N PRO A 127 11.19 -2.44 5.02
CA PRO A 127 12.38 -1.86 5.66
C PRO A 127 12.33 -1.95 7.18
N THR A 128 13.31 -2.61 7.79
CA THR A 128 13.47 -2.62 9.25
C THR A 128 13.93 -1.26 9.75
N LYS A 129 13.85 -1.06 11.07
CA LYS A 129 14.45 0.10 11.75
C LYS A 129 15.92 0.26 11.36
N GLU A 130 16.72 -0.82 11.38
CA GLU A 130 18.12 -0.76 10.96
C GLU A 130 18.28 -0.35 9.49
N ASN A 131 17.42 -0.83 8.58
CA ASN A 131 17.49 -0.44 7.17
C ASN A 131 17.18 1.05 6.97
N CYS A 132 16.25 1.59 7.77
CA CYS A 132 15.90 3.00 7.75
C CYS A 132 16.99 3.89 8.34
N GLU A 133 17.59 3.46 9.46
CA GLU A 133 18.75 4.09 10.08
C GLU A 133 19.95 4.12 9.12
N ALA A 134 20.29 2.97 8.52
CA ALA A 134 21.40 2.86 7.59
C ALA A 134 21.17 3.73 6.34
N ARG A 135 19.93 3.80 5.85
CA ARG A 135 19.60 4.66 4.71
C ARG A 135 19.72 6.15 5.06
N ALA A 136 19.26 6.57 6.23
CA ALA A 136 19.42 7.94 6.70
C ALA A 136 20.90 8.31 6.90
N ALA A 137 21.69 7.42 7.51
CA ALA A 137 23.13 7.59 7.65
C ALA A 137 23.84 7.75 6.30
N SER A 138 23.42 6.99 5.27
CA SER A 138 23.97 7.12 3.90
C SER A 138 23.69 8.48 3.25
N LEU A 139 22.71 9.23 3.76
CA LEU A 139 22.39 10.60 3.32
C LEU A 139 23.09 11.67 4.18
N GLY A 140 24.00 11.28 5.07
CA GLY A 140 24.71 12.19 5.98
C GLY A 140 23.89 12.62 7.19
N LEU A 141 22.77 11.95 7.47
CA LEU A 141 21.84 12.33 8.53
C LEU A 141 22.12 11.54 9.79
N THR A 142 22.29 12.25 10.90
CA THR A 142 22.56 11.63 12.21
C THR A 142 21.24 11.22 12.85
N TRP A 143 20.94 9.93 12.77
CA TRP A 143 19.79 9.29 13.44
C TRP A 143 20.07 9.22 14.95
N THR A 144 19.83 10.31 15.67
CA THR A 144 20.13 10.41 17.11
C THR A 144 18.86 10.41 17.98
N ASP A 145 17.74 10.87 17.44
CA ASP A 145 16.42 10.75 18.05
C ASP A 145 15.30 10.76 16.99
N SER A 146 14.10 10.33 17.38
CA SER A 146 12.93 10.27 16.52
C SER A 146 12.48 11.66 16.04
N ALA A 147 12.82 12.73 16.77
CA ALA A 147 12.48 14.12 16.44
C ALA A 147 13.26 14.65 15.23
N SER A 148 14.50 14.20 15.03
CA SER A 148 15.31 14.52 13.83
C SER A 148 14.72 13.96 12.52
N VAL A 149 13.84 12.95 12.60
CA VAL A 149 13.21 12.30 11.43
C VAL A 149 12.00 13.06 10.91
N SER A 150 11.33 13.84 11.75
CA SER A 150 10.21 14.71 11.37
C SER A 150 10.62 15.76 10.33
N GLY A 151 11.84 16.33 10.44
CA GLY A 151 12.35 17.32 9.49
C GLY A 151 12.65 16.74 8.10
N LEU A 152 12.97 15.45 8.05
CA LEU A 152 13.35 14.71 6.85
C LEU A 152 12.16 14.49 5.89
N ILE A 153 10.97 14.28 6.43
CA ILE A 153 9.74 14.11 5.63
C ILE A 153 9.24 15.47 5.14
N SER A 154 9.35 16.52 5.96
CA SER A 154 8.96 17.87 5.54
C SER A 154 9.87 18.48 4.47
N ASP A 155 11.14 18.07 4.41
CA ASP A 155 12.10 18.55 3.40
C ASP A 155 11.98 17.79 2.05
N LEU A 156 11.16 16.73 1.99
CA LEU A 156 10.91 15.90 0.80
C LEU A 156 9.54 16.16 0.14
N GLU A 157 8.68 16.98 0.76
CA GLU A 157 7.40 17.48 0.21
C GLU A 157 7.58 18.85 -0.45
#